data_AF-A0A443RVS3-F1
#
_entry.id   AF-A0A443RVS3-F1
#
_cell.length_a   1.000
_cell.length_b   1.000
_cell.length_c   1.000
_cell.angle_alpha   90.00
_cell.angle_beta   90.00
_cell.angle_gamma   90.00
#
_symmetry.space_group_name_H-M   'P 1'
#
loop_
_entity.id
_entity.type
_entity.pdbx_description
1 polymer ?
#
loop_
_entity_poly.entity_id
_entity_poly.type
_entity_poly.pdbx_seq_one_letter_code
_entity_poly.pdbx_strand_id
1 'polypeptide(L)' 'MLEAKIVKALTLKKILEALKEIVNEASWDCTSSGISLQAMDTSHVLL' A
#
# COMPACT_ATOMS: atom_id res chain seq x y z
N MET A 1 -17.39 7.05 -4.46
CA MET A 1 -16.45 8.14 -4.77
C MET A 1 -15.65 8.41 -3.50
N LEU A 2 -14.34 8.18 -3.53
CA LEU A 2 -13.44 8.32 -2.38
C LEU A 2 -12.39 9.38 -2.73
N GLU A 3 -12.32 10.45 -1.94
CA GLU A 3 -11.37 11.54 -2.13
C GLU A 3 -10.46 11.61 -0.91
N ALA A 4 -9.18 11.23 -1.08
CA ALA A 4 -8.17 11.30 -0.03
C ALA A 4 -7.08 12.29 -0.45
N LYS A 5 -6.77 13.26 0.42
CA LYS A 5 -5.70 14.24 0.18
C LYS A 5 -4.46 13.89 0.99
N ILE A 6 -3.37 13.60 0.30
CA ILE A 6 -2.10 13.23 0.93
C ILE A 6 -1.23 14.47 1.05
N VAL A 7 -0.90 14.87 2.29
CA VAL A 7 -0.08 16.06 2.58
C VAL A 7 1.40 15.84 2.23
N LYS A 8 1.89 14.60 2.37
CA LYS A 8 3.30 14.24 2.14
C LYS A 8 3.43 13.18 1.03
N ALA A 9 3.35 13.63 -0.22
CA ALA A 9 3.47 12.75 -1.39
C ALA A 9 4.82 11.99 -1.44
N LEU A 10 5.91 12.61 -0.98
CA LEU A 10 7.24 11.98 -0.94
C LEU A 10 7.28 10.74 -0.03
N THR A 11 6.57 10.79 1.11
CA THR A 11 6.51 9.67 2.04
C THR A 11 5.78 8.49 1.42
N LEU A 12 4.64 8.74 0.77
CA LEU A 12 3.91 7.70 0.05
C LEU A 12 4.75 7.10 -1.08
N LYS A 13 5.48 7.94 -1.83
CA LYS A 13 6.37 7.47 -2.91
C LYS A 13 7.43 6.51 -2.37
N LYS A 14 8.10 6.84 -1.26
CA LYS A 14 9.11 5.97 -0.65
C LYS A 14 8.52 4.63 -0.18
N ILE A 15 7.31 4.66 0.39
CA ILE A 15 6.58 3.45 0.80
C ILE A 15 6.27 2.58 -0.42
N LEU A 16 5.77 3.16 -1.52
CA LEU A 16 5.48 2.43 -2.75
C LEU A 16 6.74 1.84 -3.40
N GLU A 17 7.87 2.56 -3.39
CA GLU A 17 9.13 2.02 -3.92
C GLU A 17 9.60 0.80 -3.13
N ALA A 18 9.51 0.84 -1.80
CA ALA A 18 9.86 -0.30 -0.94
C ALA A 18 8.91 -1.50 -1.12
N LEU A 19 7.61 -1.24 -1.35
CA LEU A 19 6.62 -2.31 -1.55
C LEU A 19 6.72 -2.94 -2.95
N LYS A 20 7.12 -2.18 -3.97
CA LYS A 20 7.22 -2.67 -5.36
C LYS A 20 8.22 -3.82 -5.52
N GLU A 21 9.23 -3.89 -4.66
CA GLU A 21 10.25 -4.97 -4.70
C GLU A 21 9.76 -6.27 -4.03
N ILE A 22 8.64 -6.22 -3.30
CA ILE A 22 8.15 -7.30 -2.42
C ILE A 22 6.78 -7.80 -2.88
N VAL A 23 5.93 -6.90 -3.38
CA VAL A 23 4.53 -7.16 -3.67
C VAL A 23 4.20 -6.87 -5.13
N ASN A 24 3.58 -7.84 -5.79
CA ASN A 24 3.16 -7.70 -7.18
C ASN A 24 1.72 -7.17 -7.31
N GLU A 25 0.86 -7.49 -6.34
CA GLU A 25 -0.52 -7.01 -6.28
C GLU A 25 -0.91 -6.69 -4.83
N ALA A 26 -1.60 -5.56 -4.63
CA ALA A 26 -2.03 -5.11 -3.32
C ALA A 26 -3.43 -4.48 -3.37
N SER A 27 -4.24 -4.76 -2.34
CA SER A 27 -5.58 -4.23 -2.15
C SER A 27 -5.58 -3.09 -1.14
N TRP A 28 -6.11 -1.93 -1.56
CA TRP A 28 -6.25 -0.75 -0.72
C TRP A 28 -7.69 -0.66 -0.20
N ASP A 29 -7.86 -0.86 1.10
CA ASP A 29 -9.13 -0.70 1.78
C ASP A 29 -9.20 0.72 2.38
N CYS A 30 -10.07 1.55 1.81
CA CYS A 30 -10.26 2.93 2.24
C CYS A 30 -11.61 3.07 2.93
N THR A 31 -11.60 3.16 4.26
CA THR A 31 -12.79 3.31 5.10
C THR A 31 -12.80 4.67 5.79
N SER A 32 -13.90 4.97 6.49
CA SER A 32 -14.01 6.17 7.32
C SER A 32 -13.00 6.22 8.47
N SER A 33 -12.40 5.09 8.85
CA SER A 33 -11.37 5.02 9.89
C SER A 33 -9.95 5.25 9.34
N GLY A 34 -9.75 5.18 8.03
CA GLY A 34 -8.43 5.35 7.41
C GLY A 34 -8.22 4.52 6.15
N ILE A 35 -6.96 4.43 5.73
CA ILE A 35 -6.52 3.69 4.56
C ILE A 35 -5.65 2.53 5.04
N SER A 36 -6.03 1.31 4.67
CA SER A 36 -5.30 0.08 4.96
C SER A 36 -4.82 -0.55 3.65
N LEU A 37 -3.64 -1.14 3.67
CA LEU A 37 -3.07 -1.83 2.52
C LEU A 37 -2.84 -3.29 2.89
N GLN A 38 -3.40 -4.21 2.10
CA GLN A 38 -3.12 -5.63 2.19
C GLN A 38 -2.42 -6.10 0.92
N ALA A 39 -1.37 -6.88 1.09
CA ALA A 39 -0.43 -7.26 0.07
C ALA A 39 0.08 -8.67 0.37
N MET A 40 0.25 -9.51 -0.64
CA MET A 40 0.83 -10.84 -0.50
C MET A 40 2.15 -10.89 -1.27
N ASP A 41 3.23 -11.24 -0.59
CA ASP A 41 4.56 -11.41 -1.20
C ASP A 41 4.50 -12.54 -2.24
N THR A 42 5.12 -12.34 -3.40
CA THR A 42 5.12 -13.34 -4.49
C THR A 42 6.13 -14.47 -4.30
N SER A 43 6.98 -14.40 -3.28
CA SER A 43 7.79 -15.53 -2.83
C SER A 43 6.89 -16.41 -1.97
N HIS A 44 6.73 -17.67 -2.38
CA HIS A 44 6.00 -18.73 -1.67
C HIS A 44 6.55 -19.09 -0.27
N VAL A 45 7.25 -18.19 0.42
CA VAL A 45 7.74 -18.34 1.79
C VAL A 45 7.75 -16.98 2.45
N LEU A 46 6.75 -16.72 3.29
CA LEU A 46 6.95 -15.99 4.55
C LEU A 46 6.09 -16.71 5.61
N LEU A 47 6.79 -17.31 6.58
CA LEU A 47 6.24 -17.95 7.77
C LEU A 47 5.62 -16.91 8.70
#